data_AF-A0AAD9JP35-F1
#
_entry.id   AF-A0AAD9JP35-F1
#
_cell.length_a   1.000
_cell.length_b   1.000
_cell.length_c   1.000
_cell.angle_alpha   90.00
_cell.angle_beta   90.00
_cell.angle_gamma   90.00
#
_symmetry.space_group_name_H-M   'P 1'
#
loop_
_entity.id
_entity.type
_entity.pdbx_description
1 polymer ?
#
loop_
_entity_poly.entity_id
_entity_poly.type
_entity_poly.pdbx_seq_one_letter_code
_entity_poly.pdbx_strand_id
1 'polypeptide(L)'
;MSLLAAIKHIQFSGGRSNLQAALVKTWHSVFDGSPGDRAEVPDVIVTFSDGVPTVNVESTMSTAEDIKASGILMSAIAIGRYPSRQTLSYLSNIQVVYDETQLANQRIFSDFVAKLREAVGKDIIGK
;
A
#
# COMPACT_ATOMS: atom_id res chain seq x y z
N MET A 1 -14.04 -4.52 -19.51
CA MET A 1 -12.58 -4.69 -19.34
C MET A 1 -12.35 -5.49 -18.06
N SER A 2 -11.48 -6.49 -18.05
CA SER A 2 -11.18 -7.24 -16.81
C SER A 2 -10.14 -6.51 -15.97
N LEU A 3 -10.09 -6.79 -14.66
CA LEU A 3 -9.09 -6.24 -13.74
C LEU A 3 -7.66 -6.50 -14.25
N LEU A 4 -7.37 -7.74 -14.67
CA LEU A 4 -6.05 -8.10 -15.18
C LEU A 4 -5.70 -7.33 -16.46
N ALA A 5 -6.68 -7.08 -17.34
CA ALA A 5 -6.46 -6.26 -18.52
C ALA A 5 -6.16 -4.81 -18.12
N ALA A 6 -6.91 -4.21 -17.20
CA ALA A 6 -6.67 -2.85 -16.73
C ALA A 6 -5.25 -2.68 -16.15
N ILE A 7 -4.81 -3.62 -15.29
CA ILE A 7 -3.47 -3.62 -14.71
C ILE A 7 -2.39 -3.69 -15.80
N LYS A 8 -2.54 -4.57 -16.79
CA LYS A 8 -1.58 -4.72 -17.90
C LYS A 8 -1.46 -3.48 -18.79
N HIS A 9 -2.45 -2.59 -18.79
CA HIS A 9 -2.43 -1.37 -19.61
C HIS A 9 -1.86 -0.15 -18.88
N ILE A 10 -1.54 -0.24 -17.58
CA ILE A 10 -0.90 0.85 -16.83
C ILE A 10 0.47 1.16 -17.47
N GLN A 11 0.66 2.40 -17.90
CA GLN A 11 1.89 2.87 -18.51
C GLN A 11 2.86 3.39 -17.44
N PHE A 12 4.14 3.03 -17.57
CA PHE A 12 5.19 3.65 -16.75
C PHE A 12 5.49 5.05 -17.31
N SER A 13 5.11 6.09 -16.57
CA SER A 13 5.28 7.48 -16.98
C SER A 13 6.64 8.08 -16.59
N GLY A 14 7.48 7.36 -15.84
CA GLY A 14 8.69 7.91 -15.22
C GLY A 14 8.37 8.96 -14.13
N GLY A 15 9.41 9.66 -13.66
CA GLY A 15 9.29 10.76 -12.69
C GLY A 15 9.82 10.44 -11.29
N ARG A 16 9.30 11.16 -10.29
CA ARG A 16 9.67 11.00 -8.86
C ARG A 16 8.57 10.25 -8.11
N SER A 17 8.96 9.48 -7.10
CA SER A 17 8.04 8.77 -6.20
C SER A 17 7.35 9.74 -5.23
N ASN A 18 6.22 10.31 -5.65
CA ASN A 18 5.36 11.19 -4.85
C ASN A 18 4.27 10.38 -4.14
N LEU A 19 4.65 9.70 -3.06
CA LEU A 19 3.73 8.88 -2.26
C LEU A 19 2.65 9.72 -1.58
N GLN A 20 2.94 10.97 -1.20
CA GLN A 20 1.93 11.86 -0.62
C GLN A 20 0.72 12.03 -1.52
N ALA A 21 0.95 12.37 -2.80
CA ALA A 21 -0.15 12.56 -3.74
C ALA A 21 -0.94 11.27 -3.98
N ALA A 22 -0.24 10.12 -4.00
CA ALA A 22 -0.89 8.82 -4.14
C ALA A 22 -1.80 8.48 -2.94
N LEU A 23 -1.32 8.74 -1.72
CA LEU A 23 -2.08 8.51 -0.49
C LEU A 23 -3.32 9.42 -0.41
N VAL A 24 -3.13 10.72 -0.62
CA VAL A 24 -4.23 11.72 -0.63
C VAL A 24 -5.28 11.34 -1.67
N LYS A 25 -4.86 10.97 -2.88
CA LYS A 25 -5.80 10.59 -3.94
C LYS A 25 -6.54 9.29 -3.62
N THR A 26 -5.86 8.31 -3.05
CA THR A 26 -6.51 7.06 -2.64
C THR A 26 -7.54 7.33 -1.54
N TRP A 27 -7.14 8.07 -0.51
CA TRP A 27 -8.00 8.33 0.63
C TRP A 27 -9.23 9.18 0.26
N HIS A 28 -9.05 10.27 -0.48
CA HIS A 28 -10.14 11.21 -0.75
C HIS A 28 -10.91 10.97 -2.05
N SER A 29 -10.51 10.00 -2.88
CA SER A 29 -11.18 9.75 -4.17
C SER A 29 -11.47 8.28 -4.45
N VAL A 30 -10.93 7.35 -3.64
CA VAL A 30 -11.28 5.93 -3.73
C VAL A 30 -12.07 5.49 -2.49
N PHE A 31 -11.66 5.94 -1.30
CA PHE A 31 -12.33 5.67 -0.02
C PHE A 31 -13.09 6.90 0.50
N ASP A 32 -13.94 7.47 -0.36
CA ASP A 32 -14.68 8.71 -0.10
C ASP A 32 -16.14 8.48 0.34
N GLY A 33 -16.55 7.22 0.56
CA GLY A 33 -17.92 6.82 0.89
C GLY A 33 -18.91 6.93 -0.27
N SER A 34 -18.46 7.22 -1.49
CA SER A 34 -19.32 7.29 -2.67
C SER A 34 -19.74 5.90 -3.17
N PRO A 35 -20.77 5.79 -4.03
CA PRO A 35 -21.21 4.50 -4.56
C PRO A 35 -20.06 3.74 -5.26
N GLY A 36 -19.62 2.65 -4.63
CA GLY A 36 -18.45 1.87 -5.04
C GLY A 36 -17.50 1.61 -3.89
N ASP A 37 -17.43 2.55 -2.96
CA ASP A 37 -16.85 2.39 -1.63
C ASP A 37 -17.89 1.75 -0.68
N ARG A 38 -17.57 0.56 -0.15
CA ARG A 38 -18.51 -0.27 0.59
C ARG A 38 -18.26 -0.11 2.09
N ALA A 39 -19.06 0.71 2.75
CA ALA A 39 -18.92 1.03 4.17
C ALA A 39 -18.95 -0.19 5.10
N GLU A 40 -19.52 -1.32 4.67
CA GLU A 40 -19.58 -2.57 5.44
C GLU A 40 -18.36 -3.47 5.28
N VAL A 41 -17.41 -3.13 4.39
CA VAL A 41 -16.21 -3.94 4.10
C VAL A 41 -14.95 -3.16 4.49
N PRO A 42 -13.95 -3.80 5.14
CA PRO A 42 -12.71 -3.11 5.47
C PRO A 42 -11.94 -2.62 4.24
N ASP A 43 -11.44 -1.39 4.32
CA ASP A 43 -10.57 -0.81 3.31
C ASP A 43 -9.12 -1.20 3.50
N VAL A 44 -8.44 -1.46 2.38
CA VAL A 44 -7.05 -1.90 2.36
C VAL A 44 -6.27 -1.12 1.32
N ILE A 45 -5.15 -0.51 1.75
CA ILE A 45 -4.15 0.08 0.86
C ILE A 45 -2.92 -0.82 0.82
N VAL A 46 -2.52 -1.21 -0.39
CA VAL A 46 -1.25 -1.90 -0.63
C VAL A 46 -0.34 -0.97 -1.43
N THR A 47 0.72 -0.49 -0.79
CA THR A 47 1.71 0.40 -1.40
C THR A 47 2.89 -0.40 -1.93
N PHE A 48 3.29 -0.14 -3.17
CA PHE A 48 4.51 -0.68 -3.78
C PHE A 48 5.49 0.47 -4.01
N SER A 49 6.72 0.36 -3.51
CA SER A 49 7.77 1.37 -3.71
C SER A 49 9.16 0.75 -3.75
N ASP A 50 10.07 1.32 -4.53
CA ASP A 50 11.49 0.94 -4.57
C ASP A 50 12.37 1.72 -3.58
N GLY A 51 11.81 2.73 -2.89
CA GLY A 51 12.56 3.56 -1.97
C GLY A 51 11.71 4.51 -1.11
N VAL A 52 12.40 5.47 -0.50
CA VAL A 52 11.86 6.55 0.35
C VAL A 52 11.06 7.54 -0.51
N PRO A 53 9.91 8.08 -0.06
CA PRO A 53 9.25 9.19 -0.73
C PRO A 53 10.27 10.28 -1.01
N THR A 54 10.31 10.76 -2.25
CA THR A 54 11.28 11.80 -2.64
C THR A 54 10.66 13.19 -2.62
N VAL A 55 9.36 13.30 -2.30
CA VAL A 55 8.56 14.53 -2.31
C VAL A 55 7.67 14.54 -1.06
N ASN A 56 7.60 15.69 -0.37
CA ASN A 56 6.74 15.92 0.80
C ASN A 56 6.82 14.83 1.87
N VAL A 57 8.04 14.47 2.29
CA VAL A 57 8.30 13.32 3.17
C VAL A 57 7.54 13.42 4.50
N GLU A 58 7.60 14.57 5.17
CA GLU A 58 6.90 14.79 6.44
C GLU A 58 5.38 14.66 6.29
N SER A 59 4.80 15.30 5.27
CA SER A 59 3.36 15.17 4.98
C SER A 59 2.97 13.74 4.63
N THR A 60 3.86 12.98 3.98
CA THR A 60 3.63 11.57 3.68
C THR A 60 3.45 10.74 4.96
N MET A 61 4.25 11.03 5.98
CA MET A 61 4.17 10.34 7.27
C MET A 61 2.87 10.68 7.99
N SER A 62 2.53 11.97 8.11
CA SER A 62 1.30 12.39 8.79
C SER A 62 0.06 11.86 8.09
N THR A 63 -0.01 11.92 6.75
CA THR A 63 -1.15 11.39 5.99
C THR A 63 -1.28 9.87 6.14
N ALA A 64 -0.17 9.12 6.18
CA ALA A 64 -0.25 7.68 6.45
C ALA A 64 -0.77 7.38 7.87
N GLU A 65 -0.41 8.19 8.86
CA GLU A 65 -0.94 8.09 10.22
C GLU A 65 -2.44 8.39 10.26
N ASP A 66 -2.90 9.44 9.60
CA ASP A 66 -4.31 9.81 9.52
C ASP A 66 -5.15 8.72 8.85
N ILE A 67 -4.67 8.15 7.74
CA ILE A 67 -5.32 7.03 7.04
C ILE A 67 -5.44 5.80 7.94
N LYS A 68 -4.38 5.44 8.66
CA LYS A 68 -4.44 4.32 9.62
C LYS A 68 -5.43 4.60 10.75
N ALA A 69 -5.45 5.83 11.26
CA ALA A 69 -6.36 6.25 12.31
C ALA A 69 -7.83 6.26 11.85
N SER A 70 -8.10 6.40 10.54
CA SER A 70 -9.44 6.27 9.97
C SER A 70 -9.90 4.81 9.80
N GLY A 71 -9.13 3.83 10.27
CA GLY A 71 -9.48 2.41 10.21
C GLY A 71 -9.12 1.72 8.89
N ILE A 72 -8.37 2.37 8.01
CA ILE A 72 -7.91 1.78 6.75
C ILE A 72 -6.65 0.95 7.01
N LEU A 73 -6.65 -0.31 6.59
CA LEU A 73 -5.50 -1.19 6.74
C LEU A 73 -4.45 -0.88 5.68
N MET A 74 -3.29 -0.39 6.11
CA MET A 74 -2.17 -0.10 5.20
C MET A 74 -1.09 -1.20 5.26
N SER A 75 -0.68 -1.66 4.08
CA SER A 75 0.51 -2.50 3.91
C SER A 75 1.45 -1.90 2.87
N ALA A 76 2.75 -2.07 3.09
CA ALA A 76 3.80 -1.60 2.19
C ALA A 76 4.72 -2.76 1.78
N ILE A 77 4.96 -2.83 0.48
CA ILE A 77 5.90 -3.74 -0.18
C ILE A 77 7.03 -2.88 -0.74
N ALA A 78 8.23 -3.08 -0.19
CA ALA A 78 9.43 -2.45 -0.70
C ALA A 78 10.18 -3.38 -1.66
N ILE A 79 10.64 -2.86 -2.79
CA ILE A 79 11.23 -3.64 -3.89
C ILE A 79 12.55 -2.98 -4.33
N GLY A 80 13.71 -3.49 -3.94
CA GLY A 80 14.99 -2.95 -4.45
C GLY A 80 16.15 -3.06 -3.46
N ARG A 81 17.26 -2.36 -3.75
CA ARG A 81 18.52 -2.43 -2.98
C ARG A 81 18.52 -1.68 -1.65
N TYR A 82 17.72 -0.62 -1.51
CA TYR A 82 17.79 0.26 -0.33
C TYR A 82 16.41 0.60 0.26
N PRO A 83 15.59 -0.40 0.63
CA PRO A 83 14.33 -0.11 1.30
C PRO A 83 14.60 0.49 2.70
N SER A 84 14.14 1.72 2.94
CA SER A 84 14.21 2.34 4.26
C SER A 84 13.17 1.71 5.18
N ARG A 85 13.63 0.89 6.14
CA ARG A 85 12.77 0.30 7.17
C ARG A 85 11.99 1.38 7.94
N GLN A 86 12.62 2.52 8.21
CA GLN A 86 11.97 3.63 8.91
C GLN A 86 10.81 4.21 8.10
N THR A 87 10.97 4.41 6.79
CA THR A 87 9.88 4.89 5.94
C THR A 87 8.73 3.88 5.89
N LEU A 88 9.04 2.59 5.79
CA LEU A 88 8.03 1.53 5.72
C LEU A 88 7.23 1.39 7.01
N SER A 89 7.84 1.71 8.16
CA SER A 89 7.12 1.71 9.43
C SER A 89 6.07 2.80 9.55
N TYR A 90 6.25 3.95 8.90
CA TYR A 90 5.21 4.97 8.87
C TYR A 90 4.10 4.61 7.88
N LEU A 91 4.46 4.05 6.72
CA LEU A 91 3.54 3.73 5.64
C LEU A 91 2.67 2.48 5.84
N SER A 92 2.90 1.68 6.89
CA SER A 92 2.17 0.42 7.02
C SER A 92 1.98 -0.07 8.46
N ASN A 93 0.82 -0.68 8.68
CA ASN A 93 0.55 -1.56 9.83
C ASN A 93 1.17 -2.95 9.62
N ILE A 94 1.29 -3.37 8.34
CA ILE A 94 1.87 -4.65 7.94
C ILE A 94 3.05 -4.36 7.02
N GLN A 95 4.25 -4.49 7.57
CA GLN A 95 5.49 -4.27 6.83
C GLN A 95 5.96 -5.58 6.20
N VAL A 96 6.17 -5.57 4.89
CA VAL A 96 6.93 -6.63 4.24
C VAL A 96 8.02 -6.04 3.35
N VAL A 97 9.26 -6.22 3.79
CA VAL A 97 10.45 -5.75 3.10
C VAL A 97 11.01 -6.88 2.27
N TYR A 98 11.19 -6.65 0.98
CA TYR A 98 11.83 -7.60 0.08
C TYR A 98 13.05 -6.96 -0.56
N ASP A 99 14.14 -7.72 -0.67
CA ASP A 99 15.29 -7.32 -1.47
C ASP A 99 15.19 -7.89 -2.90
N GLU A 100 16.08 -7.43 -3.79
CA GLU A 100 16.11 -7.87 -5.19
C GLU A 100 16.29 -9.39 -5.36
N THR A 101 16.93 -10.07 -4.40
CA THR A 101 17.20 -11.52 -4.46
C THR A 101 15.93 -12.33 -4.21
N GLN A 102 15.00 -11.79 -3.42
CA GLN A 102 13.72 -12.45 -3.14
C GLN A 102 12.75 -12.34 -4.33
N LEU A 103 12.86 -11.31 -5.17
CA LEU A 103 11.99 -11.11 -6.35
C LEU A 103 12.16 -12.21 -7.39
N ALA A 104 13.38 -12.71 -7.55
CA ALA A 104 13.71 -13.75 -8.52
C ALA A 104 12.96 -15.07 -8.29
N ASN A 105 12.56 -15.35 -7.05
CA ASN A 105 11.96 -16.63 -6.67
C ASN A 105 10.42 -16.64 -6.68
N GLN A 106 9.75 -15.53 -7.04
CA GLN A 106 8.28 -15.37 -7.12
C GLN A 106 7.46 -15.70 -5.86
N ARG A 107 8.08 -16.22 -4.78
CA ARG A 107 7.46 -16.52 -3.47
C ARG A 107 7.02 -15.26 -2.70
N ILE A 108 7.46 -14.09 -3.14
CA ILE A 108 7.12 -12.80 -2.54
C ILE A 108 5.62 -12.60 -2.43
N PHE A 109 4.90 -12.78 -3.54
CA PHE A 109 3.49 -12.44 -3.60
C PHE A 109 2.64 -13.44 -2.80
N SER A 110 3.02 -14.72 -2.75
CA SER A 110 2.30 -15.71 -1.94
C SER A 110 2.40 -15.40 -0.45
N ASP A 111 3.59 -15.06 0.03
CA ASP A 111 3.82 -14.76 1.44
C ASP A 111 3.15 -13.45 1.86
N PHE A 112 3.20 -12.45 0.99
CA PHE A 112 2.48 -11.19 1.17
C PHE A 112 0.98 -11.43 1.27
N VAL A 113 0.41 -12.15 0.29
CA VAL A 113 -1.03 -12.45 0.26
C VAL A 113 -1.45 -13.22 1.51
N ALA A 114 -0.63 -14.16 1.99
CA ALA A 114 -0.90 -14.88 3.23
C ALA A 114 -0.98 -13.94 4.45
N LYS A 115 0.01 -13.05 4.62
CA LYS A 115 0.03 -12.07 5.72
C LYS A 115 -1.14 -11.09 5.65
N LEU A 116 -1.46 -10.62 4.44
CA LEU A 116 -2.59 -9.71 4.24
C LEU A 116 -3.91 -10.38 4.61
N ARG A 117 -4.11 -11.64 4.19
CA ARG A 117 -5.31 -12.43 4.54
C ARG A 117 -5.44 -12.62 6.05
N GLU A 118 -4.35 -12.93 6.73
CA GLU A 118 -4.35 -13.08 8.18
C GLU A 118 -4.76 -11.77 8.88
N ALA A 119 -4.19 -10.64 8.45
CA ALA A 119 -4.49 -9.35 9.06
C ALA A 119 -5.91 -8.87 8.80
N VAL A 120 -6.39 -8.96 7.54
CA VAL A 120 -7.79 -8.64 7.20
C VAL A 120 -8.74 -9.57 7.95
N GLY A 121 -8.43 -10.87 8.07
CA GLY A 121 -9.24 -11.82 8.81
C GLY A 121 -9.37 -11.48 10.30
N LYS A 122 -8.27 -11.06 10.94
CA LYS A 122 -8.31 -10.60 12.34
C LYS A 122 -9.15 -9.35 12.54
N ASP A 123 -9.11 -8.42 11.59
CA ASP A 123 -9.87 -7.17 11.65
C ASP A 123 -11.39 -7.38 11.44
N ILE A 124 -11.76 -8.39 10.67
CA ILE A 124 -13.17 -8.80 10.48
C ILE A 124 -13.70 -9.59 11.69
N ILE A 125 -12.89 -10.45 12.31
CA ILE A 125 -13.31 -11.33 13.42
C ILE A 125 -13.24 -10.60 14.79
N GLY A 126 -12.47 -9.50 14.87
CA GLY A 126 -12.30 -8.71 16.10
C GLY A 126 -13.39 -7.66 16.37
N LYS A 127 -14.43 -7.58 15.54
CA LYS A 127 -15.64 -6.78 15.76
C LYS A 127 -16.80 -7.64 16.24
#